data_AF-A0A3G7TKV6-F1
#
_entry.id   AF-A0A3G7TKV6-F1
#
_cell.length_a   1.000
_cell.length_b   1.000
_cell.length_c   1.000
_cell.angle_alpha   90.00
_cell.angle_beta   90.00
_cell.angle_gamma   90.00
#
_symmetry.space_group_name_H-M   'P 1'
#
loop_
_entity.id
_entity.type
_entity.pdbx_description
1 polymer ?
#
loop_
_entity_poly.entity_id
_entity_poly.type
_entity_poly.pdbx_seq_one_letter_code
_entity_poly.pdbx_strand_id
1 'polypeptide(L)'
;MAEIAIFEDDAFGVAALTAAINEQEYVPGRLAALGLFQEEGVTTITVQIEKDGEKLALVPAGERGTSGLVVGGSKRILVPFNTVHLPQRFAIKADEIQGIRAFGTQTELQAVQDVVNKRLGKARRQLDVTHEFHRMGAINGKVLDADGSTVLLDIYKTFGVSQQTLSMGLNDPDSNVQAQSVDALDMQEEALGSATTTGSRAFCGKTFWKKLIAHPSVVETYKGSQQAAALRGDGREGFEFGGISWERYRGKVAGVAFVADDEARLVPEGVSDLFLSVYAPADYMETVNTEGLPYYSKLEMMPFGKGVEGEAQSNPLHICTRPRAVIRLKL
;
A
#
# COMPACT_ATOMS: atom_id res chain seq x y z
N MET A 1 -31.81 10.44 32.77
CA MET A 1 -30.62 11.29 33.03
C MET A 1 -29.31 10.50 33.06
N ALA A 2 -29.31 9.16 33.03
CA ALA A 2 -28.09 8.34 33.05
C ALA A 2 -27.48 8.06 31.65
N GLU A 3 -28.21 8.30 30.55
CA GLU A 3 -27.79 7.83 29.20
C GLU A 3 -26.69 8.66 28.54
N ILE A 4 -26.50 9.94 28.89
CA ILE A 4 -25.50 10.82 28.22
C ILE A 4 -24.11 10.74 28.90
N ALA A 5 -24.06 10.48 30.21
CA ALA A 5 -22.81 10.30 30.95
C ALA A 5 -22.03 9.04 30.54
N ILE A 6 -22.65 8.12 29.79
CA ILE A 6 -22.03 6.89 29.31
C ILE A 6 -20.82 7.19 28.40
N PHE A 7 -20.83 8.28 27.65
CA PHE A 7 -19.73 8.65 26.75
C PHE A 7 -18.56 9.36 27.44
N GLU A 8 -18.68 9.67 28.73
CA GLU A 8 -17.60 10.19 29.56
C GLU A 8 -16.78 9.04 30.20
N ASP A 9 -17.16 7.79 29.96
CA ASP A 9 -16.45 6.59 30.44
C ASP A 9 -15.11 6.39 29.72
N ASP A 10 -14.11 5.85 30.43
CA ASP A 10 -12.76 5.55 29.89
C ASP A 10 -12.80 4.64 28.65
N ALA A 11 -13.84 3.80 28.50
CA ALA A 11 -14.06 2.96 27.33
C ALA A 11 -14.23 3.77 26.02
N PHE A 12 -14.64 5.04 26.11
CA PHE A 12 -14.77 5.96 24.98
C PHE A 12 -13.60 6.96 24.89
N GLY A 13 -12.57 6.81 25.71
CA GLY A 13 -11.35 7.61 25.63
C GLY A 13 -10.52 7.32 24.37
N VAL A 14 -9.67 8.28 23.99
CA VAL A 14 -8.84 8.18 22.76
C VAL A 14 -8.02 6.89 22.73
N ALA A 15 -7.40 6.49 23.84
CA ALA A 15 -6.61 5.27 23.91
C ALA A 15 -7.46 4.01 23.66
N ALA A 16 -8.63 3.90 24.29
CA ALA A 16 -9.54 2.77 24.14
C ALA A 16 -10.14 2.69 22.72
N LEU A 17 -10.58 3.83 22.17
CA LEU A 17 -11.13 3.88 20.81
C LEU A 17 -10.05 3.63 19.75
N THR A 18 -8.83 4.11 19.99
CA THR A 18 -7.67 3.84 19.13
C THR A 18 -7.30 2.36 19.17
N ALA A 19 -7.29 1.71 20.33
CA ALA A 19 -7.12 0.26 20.40
C ALA A 19 -8.26 -0.47 19.68
N ALA A 20 -9.51 -0.08 19.94
CA ALA A 20 -10.69 -0.71 19.35
C ALA A 20 -10.73 -0.63 17.82
N ILE A 21 -10.39 0.52 17.23
CA ILE A 21 -10.32 0.64 15.76
C ILE A 21 -9.18 -0.21 15.21
N ASN A 22 -8.03 -0.32 15.88
CA ASN A 22 -6.90 -1.12 15.40
C ASN A 22 -7.13 -2.64 15.52
N GLU A 23 -7.86 -3.10 16.54
CA GLU A 23 -8.18 -4.51 16.80
C GLU A 23 -9.34 -5.06 15.95
N GLN A 24 -10.09 -4.20 15.27
CA GLN A 24 -11.18 -4.64 14.39
C GLN A 24 -10.70 -5.59 13.30
N GLU A 25 -11.54 -6.61 13.03
CA GLU A 25 -11.27 -7.63 12.02
C GLU A 25 -10.86 -6.99 10.69
N TYR A 26 -9.59 -7.22 10.35
CA TYR A 26 -8.93 -6.60 9.22
C TYR A 26 -9.21 -7.40 7.96
N VAL A 27 -9.82 -6.78 6.96
CA VAL A 27 -9.96 -7.37 5.62
C VAL A 27 -8.94 -6.68 4.71
N PRO A 28 -7.70 -7.22 4.61
CA PRO A 28 -6.65 -6.58 3.83
C PRO A 28 -7.04 -6.46 2.36
N GLY A 29 -6.70 -5.32 1.77
CA GLY A 29 -6.54 -5.22 0.32
C GLY A 29 -5.50 -6.22 -0.19
N ARG A 30 -5.42 -6.41 -1.51
CA ARG A 30 -4.54 -7.43 -2.09
C ARG A 30 -3.06 -7.12 -1.83
N LEU A 31 -2.64 -5.86 -1.90
CA LEU A 31 -1.25 -5.47 -1.62
C LEU A 31 -0.91 -5.65 -0.14
N ALA A 32 -1.85 -5.33 0.75
CA ALA A 32 -1.70 -5.60 2.18
C ALA A 32 -1.60 -7.10 2.48
N ALA A 33 -2.43 -7.94 1.84
CA ALA A 33 -2.40 -9.39 2.04
C ALA A 33 -1.08 -10.03 1.56
N LEU A 34 -0.41 -9.40 0.61
CA LEU A 34 0.93 -9.82 0.14
C LEU A 34 2.05 -9.40 1.10
N GLY A 35 1.78 -8.56 2.10
CA GLY A 35 2.81 -8.02 2.99
C GLY A 35 3.89 -7.23 2.25
N LEU A 36 3.55 -6.68 1.08
CA LEU A 36 4.52 -6.02 0.20
C LEU A 36 5.08 -4.74 0.83
N PHE A 37 4.23 -4.02 1.58
CA PHE A 37 4.61 -2.80 2.29
C PHE A 37 4.98 -3.14 3.73
N GLN A 38 6.17 -2.75 4.15
CA GLN A 38 6.60 -2.80 5.55
C GLN A 38 5.97 -1.62 6.29
N GLU A 39 5.39 -1.89 7.45
CA GLU A 39 4.65 -0.90 8.23
C GLU A 39 5.46 -0.46 9.44
N GLU A 40 5.58 0.85 9.64
CA GLU A 40 6.29 1.42 10.79
C GLU A 40 5.62 2.72 11.28
N GLY A 41 5.75 2.98 12.58
CA GLY A 41 5.33 4.24 13.21
C GLY A 41 6.48 5.24 13.26
N VAL A 42 6.16 6.52 13.10
CA VAL A 42 7.11 7.62 13.32
C VAL A 42 6.50 8.65 14.26
N THR A 43 7.34 9.45 14.90
CA THR A 43 6.89 10.52 15.82
C THR A 43 6.70 11.87 15.12
N THR A 44 7.08 11.96 13.83
CA THR A 44 7.06 13.20 13.03
C THR A 44 6.15 13.07 11.83
N ILE A 45 5.58 14.19 11.36
CA ILE A 45 4.79 14.26 10.12
C ILE A 45 5.65 14.27 8.85
N THR A 46 6.96 14.43 8.99
CA THR A 46 7.94 14.38 7.90
C THR A 46 8.87 13.20 8.12
N VAL A 47 9.01 12.37 7.09
CA VAL A 47 9.91 11.22 7.03
C VAL A 47 11.05 11.54 6.07
N GLN A 48 12.28 11.26 6.47
CA GLN A 48 13.45 11.46 5.61
C GLN A 48 13.93 10.11 5.10
N ILE A 49 13.97 9.94 3.77
CA ILE A 49 14.46 8.72 3.16
C ILE A 49 15.81 9.00 2.54
N GLU A 50 16.77 8.14 2.87
CA GLU A 50 18.10 8.18 2.27
C GLU A 50 18.05 7.67 0.83
N LYS A 51 18.44 8.51 -0.12
CA LYS A 51 18.76 8.07 -1.46
C LYS A 51 20.21 7.60 -1.48
N ASP A 52 20.39 6.28 -1.54
CA ASP A 52 21.73 5.72 -1.69
C ASP A 52 22.25 5.98 -3.11
N GLY A 53 23.45 6.57 -3.17
CA GLY A 53 24.16 6.92 -4.40
C GLY A 53 25.30 5.95 -4.70
N GLU A 54 25.37 4.82 -4.00
CA GLU A 54 26.49 3.90 -4.10
C GLU A 54 26.70 3.39 -5.54
N LYS A 55 27.90 3.68 -6.05
CA LYS A 55 28.51 2.93 -7.14
C LYS A 55 29.42 1.89 -6.49
N LEU A 56 29.12 0.61 -6.68
CA LEU A 56 30.09 -0.45 -6.41
C LEU A 56 31.33 -0.20 -7.29
N ALA A 57 32.46 0.08 -6.64
CA ALA A 57 33.74 0.27 -7.32
C ALA A 57 34.64 -0.93 -7.02
N LEU A 58 35.19 -1.56 -8.05
CA LEU A 58 36.18 -2.62 -7.89
C LEU A 58 37.46 -2.04 -7.29
N VAL A 59 37.99 -2.68 -6.24
CA VAL A 59 39.26 -2.31 -5.62
C VAL A 59 40.41 -2.92 -6.44
N PRO A 60 41.33 -2.13 -7.01
CA PRO A 60 42.46 -2.67 -7.75
C PRO A 60 43.44 -3.40 -6.82
N ALA A 61 44.07 -4.46 -7.33
CA ALA A 61 45.13 -5.16 -6.59
C ALA A 61 46.35 -4.24 -6.39
N GLY A 62 46.80 -4.06 -5.15
CA GLY A 62 47.97 -3.26 -4.79
C GLY A 62 49.18 -4.11 -4.41
N GLU A 63 50.39 -3.59 -4.63
CA GLU A 63 51.63 -4.23 -4.16
C GLU A 63 51.74 -4.17 -2.63
N ARG A 64 52.24 -5.25 -2.02
CA ARG A 64 52.51 -5.30 -0.57
C ARG A 64 53.46 -4.18 -0.17
N GLY A 65 53.00 -3.31 0.73
CA GLY A 65 53.78 -2.17 1.25
C GLY A 65 53.42 -0.82 0.65
N THR A 66 52.48 -0.76 -0.31
CA THR A 66 51.97 0.51 -0.87
C THR A 66 50.69 0.97 -0.16
N SER A 67 50.43 2.27 -0.17
CA SER A 67 49.20 2.85 0.37
C SER A 67 48.04 2.57 -0.60
N GLY A 68 46.93 2.03 -0.09
CA GLY A 68 45.73 1.73 -0.88
C GLY A 68 44.95 2.99 -1.27
N LEU A 69 43.97 2.83 -2.14
CA LEU A 69 43.01 3.89 -2.48
C LEU A 69 42.17 4.26 -1.25
N VAL A 70 42.02 5.57 -1.01
CA VAL A 70 41.12 6.11 0.01
C VAL A 70 39.69 6.00 -0.52
N VAL A 71 38.84 5.22 0.17
CA VAL A 71 37.41 5.18 -0.10
C VAL A 71 36.81 6.52 0.32
N GLY A 72 36.39 7.33 -0.65
CA GLY A 72 35.63 8.54 -0.37
C GLY A 72 34.25 8.17 0.19
N GLY A 73 33.84 8.77 1.31
CA GLY A 73 32.50 8.55 1.87
C GLY A 73 31.40 8.97 0.89
N SER A 74 30.39 8.11 0.72
CA SER A 74 29.20 8.44 -0.07
C SER A 74 28.46 9.62 0.55
N LYS A 75 28.13 10.64 -0.26
CA LYS A 75 27.27 11.75 0.18
C LYS A 75 25.82 11.27 0.10
N ARG A 76 25.29 10.80 1.23
CA ARG A 76 23.86 10.45 1.35
C ARG A 76 23.00 11.70 1.10
N ILE A 77 22.02 11.58 0.22
CA ILE A 77 21.04 12.65 -0.02
C ILE A 77 19.76 12.26 0.73
N LEU A 78 19.42 13.02 1.76
CA LEU A 78 18.15 12.88 2.48
C LEU A 78 17.05 13.61 1.72
N VAL A 79 15.98 12.90 1.38
CA VAL A 79 14.81 13.48 0.70
C VAL A 79 13.64 13.46 1.68
N PRO A 80 13.08 14.64 2.05
CA PRO A 80 11.95 14.71 2.98
C PRO A 80 10.62 14.42 2.27
N PHE A 81 9.78 13.64 2.92
CA PHE A 81 8.41 13.31 2.50
C PHE A 81 7.45 13.61 3.64
N ASN A 82 6.33 14.27 3.34
CA ASN A 82 5.28 14.52 4.32
C ASN A 82 4.25 13.40 4.30
N THR A 83 3.70 13.06 5.46
CA THR A 83 2.52 12.19 5.55
C THR A 83 1.27 12.91 5.03
N VAL A 84 0.30 12.12 4.60
CA VAL A 84 -1.04 12.59 4.22
C VAL A 84 -1.94 12.49 5.44
N HIS A 85 -2.86 13.44 5.64
CA HIS A 85 -3.87 13.37 6.69
C HIS A 85 -5.21 12.91 6.11
N LEU A 86 -5.78 11.82 6.64
CA LEU A 86 -7.02 11.21 6.17
C LEU A 86 -8.08 11.21 7.28
N PRO A 87 -8.83 12.31 7.47
CA PRO A 87 -9.86 12.40 8.49
C PRO A 87 -11.19 11.84 7.99
N GLN A 88 -11.91 11.16 8.88
CA GLN A 88 -13.25 10.67 8.65
C GLN A 88 -14.16 10.93 9.84
N ARG A 89 -15.16 11.78 9.63
CA ARG A 89 -16.15 12.13 10.66
C ARG A 89 -17.43 11.32 10.54
N PHE A 90 -18.03 11.03 11.68
CA PHE A 90 -19.35 10.45 11.80
C PHE A 90 -20.08 11.05 13.01
N ALA A 91 -21.38 10.81 13.07
CA ALA A 91 -22.24 11.31 14.13
C ALA A 91 -23.16 10.18 14.61
N ILE A 92 -23.44 10.17 15.91
CA ILE A 92 -24.44 9.32 16.55
C ILE A 92 -25.36 10.25 17.31
N LYS A 93 -26.59 10.43 16.82
CA LYS A 93 -27.56 11.32 17.46
C LYS A 93 -28.19 10.68 18.70
N ALA A 94 -28.65 11.50 19.64
CA ALA A 94 -29.36 11.02 20.83
C ALA A 94 -30.56 10.13 20.46
N ASP A 95 -31.32 10.49 19.43
CA ASP A 95 -32.46 9.69 18.95
C ASP A 95 -32.05 8.30 18.41
N GLU A 96 -30.82 8.12 17.94
CA GLU A 96 -30.30 6.81 17.50
C GLU A 96 -29.94 5.91 18.68
N ILE A 97 -29.65 6.51 19.84
CA ILE A 97 -29.38 5.81 21.10
C ILE A 97 -30.70 5.55 21.83
N GLN A 98 -31.64 6.48 21.73
CA GLN A 98 -32.97 6.40 22.32
C GLN A 98 -33.77 5.24 21.69
N GLY A 99 -33.90 4.14 22.42
CA GLY A 99 -34.62 2.94 21.96
C GLY A 99 -33.73 1.76 21.58
N ILE A 100 -32.40 1.86 21.75
CA ILE A 100 -31.53 0.68 21.77
C ILE A 100 -31.89 -0.15 23.01
N ARG A 101 -32.79 -1.12 22.86
CA ARG A 101 -33.03 -2.13 23.89
C ARG A 101 -31.84 -3.09 23.88
N ALA A 102 -31.16 -3.21 25.01
CA ALA A 102 -30.23 -4.30 25.24
C ALA A 102 -30.94 -5.64 24.98
N PHE A 103 -30.45 -6.41 24.01
CA PHE A 103 -31.05 -7.68 23.65
C PHE A 103 -30.45 -8.78 24.53
N GLY A 104 -31.29 -9.54 25.24
CA GLY A 104 -30.83 -10.61 26.13
C GLY A 104 -30.15 -10.10 27.40
N THR A 105 -28.90 -10.51 27.65
CA THR A 105 -28.14 -10.21 28.88
C THR A 105 -27.17 -9.02 28.75
N GLN A 106 -27.24 -8.25 27.65
CA GLN A 106 -26.36 -7.11 27.44
C GLN A 106 -26.69 -5.94 28.37
N THR A 107 -25.71 -5.11 28.70
CA THR A 107 -25.92 -3.82 29.38
C THR A 107 -26.19 -2.70 28.37
N GLU A 108 -26.80 -1.59 28.81
CA GLU A 108 -26.99 -0.40 27.96
C GLU A 108 -25.65 0.15 27.42
N LEU A 109 -24.60 0.14 28.26
CA LEU A 109 -23.23 0.51 27.85
C LEU A 109 -22.73 -0.36 26.69
N GLN A 110 -22.92 -1.69 26.76
CA GLN A 110 -22.52 -2.60 25.68
C GLN A 110 -23.27 -2.31 24.39
N ALA A 111 -24.57 -2.02 24.48
CA ALA A 111 -25.38 -1.74 23.30
C ALA A 111 -24.98 -0.42 22.61
N VAL A 112 -24.58 0.59 23.38
CA VAL A 112 -24.01 1.85 22.85
C VAL A 112 -22.62 1.62 22.25
N GLN A 113 -21.77 0.84 22.92
CA GLN A 113 -20.45 0.46 22.40
C GLN A 113 -20.55 -0.24 21.05
N ASP A 114 -21.53 -1.13 20.86
CA ASP A 114 -21.77 -1.81 19.59
C ASP A 114 -22.09 -0.82 18.45
N VAL A 115 -22.85 0.25 18.73
CA VAL A 115 -23.15 1.29 17.74
C VAL A 115 -21.90 2.09 17.39
N VAL A 116 -21.11 2.49 18.38
CA VAL A 116 -19.82 3.18 18.16
C VAL A 116 -18.88 2.30 17.33
N ASN A 117 -18.68 1.05 17.75
CA ASN A 117 -17.84 0.08 17.05
C ASN A 117 -18.30 -0.15 15.60
N LYS A 118 -19.61 -0.18 15.35
CA LYS A 118 -20.16 -0.30 13.99
C LYS A 118 -19.83 0.93 13.12
N ARG A 119 -19.84 2.15 13.68
CA ARG A 119 -19.43 3.36 12.97
C ARG A 119 -17.92 3.37 12.71
N LEU A 120 -17.11 3.03 13.72
CA LEU A 120 -15.66 2.88 13.58
C LEU A 120 -15.28 1.84 12.53
N GLY A 121 -15.95 0.70 12.51
CA GLY A 121 -15.72 -0.35 11.51
C GLY A 121 -16.06 0.10 10.10
N LYS A 122 -17.05 0.99 9.92
CA LYS A 122 -17.29 1.61 8.62
C LYS A 122 -16.17 2.58 8.25
N ALA A 123 -15.68 3.38 9.19
CA ALA A 123 -14.60 4.33 8.94
C ALA A 123 -13.28 3.61 8.61
N ARG A 124 -12.87 2.63 9.42
CA ARG A 124 -11.71 1.78 9.17
C ARG A 124 -11.73 1.18 7.76
N ARG A 125 -12.83 0.56 7.34
CA ARG A 125 -12.94 0.00 5.98
C ARG A 125 -12.75 1.02 4.87
N GLN A 126 -13.17 2.27 5.06
CA GLN A 126 -12.98 3.33 4.07
C GLN A 126 -11.54 3.84 4.05
N LEU A 127 -10.90 3.94 5.22
CA LEU A 127 -9.47 4.21 5.33
C LEU A 127 -8.65 3.08 4.70
N ASP A 128 -8.95 1.81 4.97
CA ASP A 128 -8.27 0.64 4.38
C ASP A 128 -8.27 0.68 2.84
N VAL A 129 -9.40 1.02 2.23
CA VAL A 129 -9.52 1.19 0.77
C VAL A 129 -8.64 2.35 0.27
N THR A 130 -8.54 3.42 1.05
CA THR A 130 -7.69 4.58 0.73
C THR A 130 -6.20 4.21 0.86
N HIS A 131 -5.81 3.46 1.89
CA HIS A 131 -4.46 2.91 2.03
C HIS A 131 -4.09 2.02 0.84
N GLU A 132 -4.96 1.10 0.44
CA GLU A 132 -4.73 0.25 -0.73
C GLU A 132 -4.56 1.10 -2.01
N PHE A 133 -5.39 2.14 -2.19
CA PHE A 133 -5.26 3.06 -3.31
C PHE A 133 -3.93 3.82 -3.29
N HIS A 134 -3.52 4.34 -2.14
CA HIS A 134 -2.24 5.04 -2.00
C HIS A 134 -1.03 4.11 -2.17
N ARG A 135 -1.08 2.88 -1.64
CA ARG A 135 -0.05 1.84 -1.86
C ARG A 135 0.11 1.53 -3.34
N MET A 136 -1.00 1.37 -4.06
CA MET A 136 -0.95 1.22 -5.51
C MET A 136 -0.41 2.48 -6.20
N GLY A 137 -0.78 3.66 -5.71
CA GLY A 137 -0.21 4.93 -6.15
C GLY A 137 1.32 4.97 -6.01
N ALA A 138 1.85 4.48 -4.89
CA ALA A 138 3.28 4.36 -4.64
C ALA A 138 3.97 3.40 -5.63
N ILE A 139 3.34 2.26 -5.95
CA ILE A 139 3.81 1.35 -7.01
C ILE A 139 3.79 2.03 -8.39
N ASN A 140 2.75 2.81 -8.68
CA ASN A 140 2.64 3.58 -9.92
C ASN A 140 3.58 4.80 -9.98
N GLY A 141 4.22 5.14 -8.85
CA GLY A 141 5.08 6.30 -8.66
C GLY A 141 4.36 7.63 -8.47
N LYS A 142 3.02 7.62 -8.34
CA LYS A 142 2.20 8.80 -8.03
C LYS A 142 1.09 8.43 -7.06
N VAL A 143 1.12 9.03 -5.88
CA VAL A 143 0.02 8.94 -4.90
C VAL A 143 -0.97 10.06 -5.22
N LEU A 144 -2.23 9.69 -5.40
CA LEU A 144 -3.32 10.59 -5.76
C LEU A 144 -4.31 10.70 -4.61
N ASP A 145 -5.02 11.81 -4.54
CA ASP A 145 -6.12 12.03 -3.61
C ASP A 145 -7.37 11.21 -4.02
N ALA A 146 -8.38 11.17 -3.15
CA ALA A 146 -9.62 10.41 -3.33
C ALA A 146 -10.42 10.79 -4.60
N ASP A 147 -10.17 11.97 -5.18
CA ASP A 147 -10.74 12.38 -6.47
C ASP A 147 -10.14 11.65 -7.68
N GLY A 148 -9.03 10.91 -7.48
CA GLY A 148 -8.33 10.17 -8.52
C GLY A 148 -7.50 11.02 -9.48
N SER A 149 -7.30 12.31 -9.20
CA SER A 149 -6.64 13.26 -10.10
C SER A 149 -5.64 14.20 -9.43
N THR A 150 -5.92 14.63 -8.20
CA THR A 150 -5.04 15.52 -7.43
C THR A 150 -3.81 14.73 -6.98
N VAL A 151 -2.61 15.20 -7.35
CA VAL A 151 -1.35 14.52 -7.02
C VAL A 151 -0.90 14.95 -5.62
N LEU A 152 -0.92 14.01 -4.68
CA LEU A 152 -0.42 14.20 -3.31
C LEU A 152 1.11 14.01 -3.26
N LEU A 153 1.64 13.04 -4.02
CA LEU A 153 3.07 12.77 -4.11
C LEU A 153 3.45 12.25 -5.50
N ASP A 154 4.43 12.89 -6.14
CA ASP A 154 5.08 12.38 -7.36
C ASP A 154 6.47 11.82 -7.00
N ILE A 155 6.58 10.51 -6.88
CA ILE A 155 7.78 9.81 -6.39
C ILE A 155 8.90 9.96 -7.41
N TYR A 156 8.62 9.75 -8.70
CA TYR A 156 9.62 9.87 -9.77
C TYR A 156 10.23 11.27 -9.82
N LYS A 157 9.39 12.31 -9.76
CA LYS A 157 9.84 13.71 -9.73
C LYS A 157 10.67 14.01 -8.49
N THR A 158 10.24 13.54 -7.32
CA THR A 158 10.89 13.82 -6.03
C THR A 158 12.28 13.16 -5.95
N PHE A 159 12.42 11.92 -6.46
CA PHE A 159 13.72 11.24 -6.56
C PHE A 159 14.56 11.66 -7.77
N GLY A 160 14.01 12.44 -8.71
CA GLY A 160 14.69 12.88 -9.92
C GLY A 160 15.01 11.74 -10.89
N VAL A 161 14.11 10.76 -11.00
CA VAL A 161 14.30 9.55 -11.84
C VAL A 161 13.12 9.34 -12.77
N SER A 162 13.35 8.71 -13.92
CA SER A 162 12.30 8.34 -14.87
C SER A 162 11.78 6.92 -14.64
N GLN A 163 10.50 6.72 -14.95
CA GLN A 163 9.86 5.40 -14.99
C GLN A 163 10.48 4.54 -16.10
N GLN A 164 10.78 3.28 -15.79
CA GLN A 164 11.22 2.30 -16.77
C GLN A 164 10.03 1.63 -17.44
N THR A 165 10.11 1.39 -18.74
CA THR A 165 9.02 0.78 -19.51
C THR A 165 9.55 -0.28 -20.47
N LEU A 166 8.83 -1.40 -20.58
CA LEU A 166 9.10 -2.47 -21.55
C LEU A 166 7.80 -2.87 -22.27
N SER A 167 7.87 -3.11 -23.58
CA SER A 167 6.74 -3.71 -24.32
C SER A 167 6.87 -5.22 -24.27
N MET A 168 5.78 -5.91 -23.94
CA MET A 168 5.75 -7.37 -23.88
C MET A 168 5.41 -8.02 -25.23
N GLY A 169 5.20 -7.21 -26.29
CA GLY A 169 4.93 -7.69 -27.64
C GLY A 169 3.61 -8.45 -27.79
N LEU A 170 2.67 -8.32 -26.85
CA LEU A 170 1.45 -9.15 -26.78
C LEU A 170 0.46 -8.91 -27.93
N ASN A 171 0.72 -7.91 -28.76
CA ASN A 171 -0.03 -7.64 -30.00
C ASN A 171 0.48 -8.46 -31.19
N ASP A 172 1.71 -8.96 -31.13
CA ASP A 172 2.36 -9.73 -32.19
C ASP A 172 2.38 -11.22 -31.80
N PRO A 173 1.61 -12.08 -32.48
CA PRO A 173 1.54 -13.50 -32.16
C PRO A 173 2.88 -14.24 -32.30
N ASP A 174 3.82 -13.69 -33.09
CA ASP A 174 5.15 -14.27 -33.31
C ASP A 174 6.17 -13.81 -32.25
N SER A 175 5.77 -12.92 -31.34
CA SER A 175 6.65 -12.42 -30.27
C SER A 175 6.97 -13.51 -29.25
N ASN A 176 8.17 -13.42 -28.67
CA ASN A 176 8.62 -14.31 -27.61
C ASN A 176 8.43 -13.66 -26.24
N VAL A 177 7.27 -13.90 -25.62
CA VAL A 177 6.91 -13.35 -24.30
C VAL A 177 7.85 -13.87 -23.21
N GLN A 178 8.38 -15.08 -23.34
CA GLN A 178 9.34 -15.61 -22.37
C GLN A 178 10.65 -14.81 -22.37
N ALA A 179 11.17 -14.46 -23.54
CA ALA A 179 12.34 -13.59 -23.66
C ALA A 179 12.05 -12.19 -23.08
N GLN A 180 10.89 -11.61 -23.40
CA GLN A 180 10.48 -10.32 -22.82
C GLN A 180 10.34 -10.34 -21.30
N SER A 181 9.89 -11.46 -20.71
CA SER A 181 9.85 -11.62 -19.25
C SER A 181 11.25 -11.61 -18.65
N VAL A 182 12.23 -12.25 -19.29
CA VAL A 182 13.63 -12.24 -18.83
C VAL A 182 14.20 -10.82 -18.93
N ASP A 183 14.01 -10.13 -20.06
CA ASP A 183 14.44 -8.73 -20.22
C ASP A 183 13.82 -7.83 -19.14
N ALA A 184 12.56 -8.06 -18.77
CA ALA A 184 11.89 -7.31 -17.70
C ALA A 184 12.50 -7.55 -16.32
N LEU A 185 12.90 -8.80 -16.03
CA LEU A 185 13.58 -9.18 -14.79
C LEU A 185 14.99 -8.59 -14.75
N ASP A 186 15.75 -8.64 -15.85
CA ASP A 186 17.08 -8.04 -15.95
C ASP A 186 17.04 -6.53 -15.70
N MET A 187 16.05 -5.82 -16.28
CA MET A 187 15.82 -4.39 -16.01
C MET A 187 15.50 -4.10 -14.53
N GLN A 188 14.80 -5.01 -13.86
CA GLN A 188 14.47 -4.89 -12.45
C GLN A 188 15.69 -5.17 -11.57
N GLU A 189 16.47 -6.20 -11.86
CA GLU A 189 17.71 -6.53 -11.15
C GLU A 189 18.74 -5.40 -11.26
N GLU A 190 18.93 -4.83 -12.45
CA GLU A 190 19.82 -3.67 -12.65
C GLU A 190 19.38 -2.46 -11.81
N ALA A 191 18.07 -2.25 -11.67
CA ALA A 191 17.52 -1.16 -10.87
C ALA A 191 17.60 -1.40 -9.35
N LEU A 192 17.61 -2.67 -8.93
CA LEU A 192 17.75 -3.07 -7.52
C LEU A 192 19.22 -3.12 -7.08
N GLY A 193 20.15 -3.35 -7.99
CA GLY A 193 21.57 -3.45 -7.70
C GLY A 193 21.88 -4.68 -6.84
N SER A 194 22.50 -4.48 -5.67
CA SER A 194 22.87 -5.57 -4.75
C SER A 194 21.74 -6.03 -3.82
N ALA A 195 20.52 -5.50 -3.98
CA ALA A 195 19.41 -5.85 -3.12
C ALA A 195 18.87 -7.25 -3.46
N THR A 196 18.70 -8.08 -2.43
CA THR A 196 18.14 -9.43 -2.60
C THR A 196 16.64 -9.36 -2.82
N THR A 197 16.14 -10.15 -3.78
CA THR A 197 14.71 -10.35 -4.02
C THR A 197 14.34 -11.83 -3.84
N THR A 198 13.11 -12.10 -3.43
CA THR A 198 12.59 -13.47 -3.32
C THR A 198 11.78 -13.91 -4.54
N GLY A 199 11.47 -12.97 -5.46
CA GLY A 199 10.62 -13.22 -6.61
C GLY A 199 10.07 -11.92 -7.22
N SER A 200 9.29 -12.04 -8.28
CA SER A 200 8.70 -10.90 -8.98
C SER A 200 7.24 -11.15 -9.28
N ARG A 201 6.40 -10.14 -9.04
CA ARG A 201 4.96 -10.19 -9.30
C ARG A 201 4.55 -9.09 -10.28
N ALA A 202 3.73 -9.46 -11.26
CA ALA A 202 3.16 -8.53 -12.22
C ALA A 202 1.65 -8.34 -11.97
N PHE A 203 1.27 -7.13 -11.54
CA PHE A 203 -0.13 -6.73 -11.42
C PHE A 203 -0.65 -6.25 -12.78
N CYS A 204 -1.60 -6.98 -13.35
CA CYS A 204 -2.07 -6.77 -14.71
C CYS A 204 -3.43 -6.08 -14.77
N GLY A 205 -3.53 -5.12 -15.69
CA GLY A 205 -4.79 -4.57 -16.18
C GLY A 205 -5.61 -5.60 -16.95
N LYS A 206 -6.89 -5.27 -17.17
CA LYS A 206 -7.88 -6.20 -17.76
C LYS A 206 -7.55 -6.64 -19.19
N THR A 207 -7.13 -5.72 -20.05
CA THR A 207 -6.82 -5.96 -21.47
C THR A 207 -5.46 -6.63 -21.62
N PHE A 208 -4.46 -6.16 -20.86
CA PHE A 208 -3.14 -6.80 -20.78
C PHE A 208 -3.26 -8.27 -20.38
N TRP A 209 -3.99 -8.56 -19.30
CA TRP A 209 -4.20 -9.93 -18.82
C TRP A 209 -4.80 -10.85 -19.89
N LYS A 210 -5.84 -10.37 -20.58
CA LYS A 210 -6.51 -11.15 -21.63
C LYS A 210 -5.58 -11.49 -22.79
N LYS A 211 -4.71 -10.55 -23.20
CA LYS A 211 -3.75 -10.80 -24.28
C LYS A 211 -2.65 -11.74 -23.83
N LEU A 212 -2.16 -11.59 -22.60
CA LEU A 212 -1.14 -12.46 -22.01
C LEU A 212 -1.58 -13.93 -22.00
N ILE A 213 -2.73 -14.24 -21.39
CA ILE A 213 -3.20 -15.63 -21.25
C ILE A 213 -3.56 -16.30 -22.58
N ALA A 214 -3.86 -15.50 -23.60
CA ALA A 214 -4.23 -15.97 -24.94
C ALA A 214 -3.04 -16.01 -25.91
N HIS A 215 -1.86 -15.51 -25.50
CA HIS A 215 -0.72 -15.35 -26.39
C HIS A 215 -0.15 -16.72 -26.79
N PRO A 216 0.16 -16.98 -28.09
CA PRO A 216 0.68 -18.27 -28.54
C PRO A 216 1.90 -18.75 -27.75
N SER A 217 2.91 -17.89 -27.56
CA SER A 217 4.11 -18.21 -26.76
C SER A 217 3.78 -18.64 -25.32
N VAL A 218 2.74 -18.08 -24.69
CA VAL A 218 2.33 -18.50 -23.34
C VAL A 218 1.56 -19.83 -23.41
N VAL A 219 0.56 -19.91 -24.28
CA VAL A 219 -0.30 -21.10 -24.40
C VAL A 219 0.53 -22.34 -24.77
N GLU A 220 1.53 -22.21 -25.65
CA GLU A 220 2.41 -23.32 -26.04
C GLU A 220 3.23 -23.87 -24.87
N THR A 221 3.76 -23.01 -23.98
CA THR A 221 4.48 -23.46 -22.79
C THR A 221 3.61 -24.31 -21.87
N TYR A 222 2.29 -24.09 -21.85
CA TYR A 222 1.36 -24.88 -21.05
C TYR A 222 0.72 -26.05 -21.80
N LYS A 223 0.87 -26.16 -23.13
CA LYS A 223 0.33 -27.30 -23.87
C LYS A 223 1.08 -28.57 -23.44
N GLY A 224 0.38 -29.46 -22.73
CA GLY A 224 0.90 -30.76 -22.30
C GLY A 224 1.50 -30.83 -20.89
N SER A 225 1.52 -29.73 -20.13
CA SER A 225 1.97 -29.73 -18.72
C SER A 225 0.82 -30.02 -17.75
N GLN A 226 1.12 -30.45 -16.51
CA GLN A 226 0.08 -30.58 -15.46
C GLN A 226 -0.59 -29.22 -15.14
N GLN A 227 0.12 -28.11 -15.36
CA GLN A 227 -0.39 -26.74 -15.21
C GLN A 227 -1.36 -26.32 -16.35
N ALA A 228 -1.49 -27.09 -17.43
CA ALA A 228 -2.51 -26.88 -18.46
C ALA A 228 -3.94 -26.91 -17.90
N ALA A 229 -4.14 -27.50 -16.71
CA ALA A 229 -5.41 -27.50 -15.99
C ALA A 229 -5.74 -26.12 -15.38
N ALA A 230 -4.73 -25.36 -14.93
CA ALA A 230 -4.91 -24.04 -14.32
C ALA A 230 -5.42 -23.01 -15.35
N LEU A 231 -4.86 -23.00 -16.57
CA LEU A 231 -5.34 -22.13 -17.65
C LEU A 231 -6.70 -22.57 -18.24
N ARG A 232 -7.10 -23.83 -18.05
CA ARG A 232 -8.44 -24.33 -18.41
C ARG A 232 -9.49 -24.10 -17.32
N GLY A 233 -9.06 -23.75 -16.11
CA GLY A 233 -9.90 -23.39 -14.96
C GLY A 233 -10.46 -21.97 -15.08
N ASP A 234 -10.65 -21.28 -13.95
CA ASP A 234 -11.02 -19.86 -14.00
C ASP A 234 -9.81 -19.06 -14.50
N GLY A 235 -9.83 -18.60 -15.76
CA GLY A 235 -8.77 -17.78 -16.39
C GLY A 235 -8.55 -16.40 -15.74
N ARG A 236 -9.06 -16.22 -14.52
CA ARG A 236 -8.81 -15.10 -13.60
C ARG A 236 -7.75 -15.44 -12.54
N GLU A 237 -7.46 -16.72 -12.33
CA GLU A 237 -6.42 -17.17 -11.40
C GLU A 237 -5.03 -16.73 -11.87
N GLY A 238 -4.18 -16.36 -10.91
CA GLY A 238 -2.79 -16.03 -11.18
C GLY A 238 -1.99 -17.27 -11.62
N PHE A 239 -0.92 -17.05 -12.37
CA PHE A 239 -0.02 -18.12 -12.78
C PHE A 239 1.42 -17.63 -12.90
N GLU A 240 2.38 -18.55 -12.81
CA GLU A 240 3.81 -18.24 -12.94
C GLU A 240 4.32 -18.51 -14.35
N PHE A 241 4.85 -17.50 -15.01
CA PHE A 241 5.42 -17.62 -16.36
C PHE A 241 6.65 -16.73 -16.53
N GLY A 242 7.71 -17.29 -17.11
CA GLY A 242 8.96 -16.55 -17.36
C GLY A 242 9.63 -16.00 -16.10
N GLY A 243 9.49 -16.69 -14.97
CA GLY A 243 10.03 -16.25 -13.67
C GLY A 243 9.19 -15.20 -12.94
N ILE A 244 8.03 -14.84 -13.49
CA ILE A 244 7.14 -13.80 -12.92
C ILE A 244 5.82 -14.45 -12.47
N SER A 245 5.37 -14.10 -11.27
CA SER A 245 4.01 -14.36 -10.79
C SER A 245 3.04 -13.35 -11.39
N TRP A 246 2.23 -13.77 -12.36
CA TRP A 246 1.25 -12.90 -13.02
C TRP A 246 -0.09 -12.97 -12.30
N GLU A 247 -0.68 -11.82 -11.98
CA GLU A 247 -2.03 -11.76 -11.45
C GLU A 247 -2.84 -10.59 -12.00
N ARG A 248 -4.16 -10.77 -12.12
CA ARG A 248 -5.05 -9.69 -12.54
C ARG A 248 -5.46 -8.83 -11.36
N TYR A 249 -5.18 -7.54 -11.46
CA TYR A 249 -5.50 -6.57 -10.42
C TYR A 249 -6.68 -5.70 -10.86
N ARG A 250 -7.84 -5.83 -10.19
CA ARG A 250 -9.12 -5.22 -10.62
C ARG A 250 -9.58 -4.00 -9.82
N GLY A 251 -8.82 -3.55 -8.83
CA GLY A 251 -9.23 -2.44 -7.99
C GLY A 251 -9.44 -1.15 -8.80
N LYS A 252 -10.54 -0.46 -8.51
CA LYS A 252 -10.84 0.87 -9.05
C LYS A 252 -11.41 1.73 -7.92
N VAL A 253 -10.96 2.97 -7.82
CA VAL A 253 -11.50 3.99 -6.90
C VAL A 253 -11.78 5.24 -7.72
N ALA A 254 -12.93 5.89 -7.47
CA ALA A 254 -13.37 7.08 -8.21
C ALA A 254 -13.35 6.92 -9.75
N GLY A 255 -13.56 5.70 -10.27
CA GLY A 255 -13.49 5.41 -11.71
C GLY A 255 -12.07 5.23 -12.27
N VAL A 256 -11.03 5.53 -11.48
CA VAL A 256 -9.63 5.32 -11.83
C VAL A 256 -9.25 3.88 -11.51
N ALA A 257 -8.73 3.18 -12.52
CA ALA A 257 -8.20 1.84 -12.33
C ALA A 257 -6.84 1.92 -11.64
N PHE A 258 -6.64 1.06 -10.64
CA PHE A 258 -5.38 0.92 -9.91
C PHE A 258 -4.20 0.57 -10.84
N VAL A 259 -4.46 -0.26 -11.84
CA VAL A 259 -3.57 -0.50 -12.99
C VAL A 259 -4.36 -0.22 -14.26
N ALA A 260 -3.78 0.52 -15.20
CA ALA A 260 -4.40 0.80 -16.49
C ALA A 260 -4.73 -0.50 -17.24
N ASP A 261 -5.84 -0.53 -17.97
CA ASP A 261 -6.37 -1.79 -18.54
C ASP A 261 -5.37 -2.46 -19.51
N ASP A 262 -4.55 -1.70 -20.21
CA ASP A 262 -3.56 -2.13 -21.21
C ASP A 262 -2.12 -2.27 -20.67
N GLU A 263 -1.94 -2.25 -19.35
CA GLU A 263 -0.61 -2.28 -18.76
C GLU A 263 -0.48 -3.30 -17.62
N ALA A 264 0.76 -3.56 -17.23
CA ALA A 264 1.06 -4.21 -15.97
C ALA A 264 2.17 -3.45 -15.21
N ARG A 265 2.28 -3.74 -13.91
CA ARG A 265 3.35 -3.29 -13.03
C ARG A 265 4.10 -4.50 -12.54
N LEU A 266 5.35 -4.66 -13.00
CA LEU A 266 6.27 -5.66 -12.48
C LEU A 266 6.91 -5.12 -11.22
N VAL A 267 6.71 -5.82 -10.12
CA VAL A 267 7.08 -5.41 -8.78
C VAL A 267 7.93 -6.51 -8.15
N PRO A 268 9.12 -6.20 -7.61
CA PRO A 268 9.93 -7.21 -6.93
C PRO A 268 9.34 -7.48 -5.54
N GLU A 269 9.44 -8.73 -5.12
CA GLU A 269 8.97 -9.21 -3.81
C GLU A 269 10.17 -9.50 -2.90
N GLY A 270 9.95 -9.39 -1.58
CA GLY A 270 10.95 -9.73 -0.57
C GLY A 270 12.18 -8.82 -0.51
N VAL A 271 12.09 -7.61 -1.08
CA VAL A 271 13.15 -6.60 -0.99
C VAL A 271 12.91 -5.74 0.26
N SER A 272 13.83 -5.77 1.21
CA SER A 272 13.77 -4.93 2.41
C SER A 272 13.77 -3.45 2.08
N ASP A 273 12.98 -2.68 2.82
CA ASP A 273 12.86 -1.21 2.72
C ASP A 273 12.45 -0.69 1.34
N LEU A 274 11.94 -1.55 0.44
CA LEU A 274 11.54 -1.12 -0.89
C LEU A 274 10.20 -0.37 -0.86
N PHE A 275 9.20 -0.95 -0.20
CA PHE A 275 7.88 -0.37 -0.04
C PHE A 275 7.60 -0.15 1.44
N LEU A 276 7.39 1.11 1.82
CA LEU A 276 7.17 1.52 3.19
C LEU A 276 5.78 2.13 3.35
N SER A 277 5.09 1.78 4.44
CA SER A 277 3.90 2.45 4.94
C SER A 277 4.22 3.03 6.31
N VAL A 278 4.52 4.32 6.33
CA VAL A 278 4.93 5.03 7.54
C VAL A 278 3.73 5.77 8.10
N TYR A 279 3.45 5.63 9.39
CA TYR A 279 2.31 6.28 10.06
C TYR A 279 2.79 7.36 11.03
N ALA A 280 2.28 8.58 10.87
CA ALA A 280 2.51 9.68 11.80
C ALA A 280 1.44 9.72 12.92
N PRO A 281 1.72 10.36 14.06
CA PRO A 281 0.72 10.54 15.11
C PRO A 281 -0.48 11.37 14.63
N ALA A 282 -1.63 11.17 15.28
CA ALA A 282 -2.81 12.02 15.11
C ALA A 282 -2.55 13.46 15.59
N ASP A 283 -3.32 14.39 15.06
CA ASP A 283 -3.36 15.80 15.48
C ASP A 283 -4.25 16.02 16.73
N TYR A 284 -4.40 14.98 17.56
CA TYR A 284 -4.99 15.08 18.88
C TYR A 284 -3.94 15.52 19.89
N MET A 285 -4.33 16.38 20.84
CA MET A 285 -3.44 16.85 21.91
C MET A 285 -2.83 15.68 22.70
N GLU A 286 -3.59 14.60 22.84
CA GLU A 286 -3.24 13.39 23.58
C GLU A 286 -2.21 12.50 22.85
N THR A 287 -2.01 12.69 21.54
CA THR A 287 -1.14 11.86 20.68
C THR A 287 0.07 12.63 20.15
N VAL A 288 0.24 13.89 20.54
CA VAL A 288 1.42 14.69 20.14
C VAL A 288 2.68 14.07 20.73
N ASN A 289 3.71 13.90 19.89
CA ASN A 289 5.00 13.29 20.23
C ASN A 289 4.94 11.80 20.65
N THR A 290 3.84 11.09 20.36
CA THR A 290 3.81 9.64 20.50
C THR A 290 4.22 8.97 19.19
N GLU A 291 4.59 7.68 19.26
CA GLU A 291 4.77 6.87 18.05
C GLU A 291 3.45 6.80 17.27
N GLY A 292 3.54 6.95 15.95
CA GLY A 292 2.40 6.91 15.05
C GLY A 292 1.80 5.52 14.94
N LEU A 293 0.47 5.44 14.97
CA LEU A 293 -0.31 4.23 14.77
C LEU A 293 -1.07 4.30 13.44
N PRO A 294 -1.44 3.15 12.84
CA PRO A 294 -2.18 3.14 11.58
C PRO A 294 -3.50 3.90 11.63
N TYR A 295 -4.21 3.83 12.74
CA TYR A 295 -5.52 4.47 12.92
C TYR A 295 -5.63 5.10 14.30
N TYR A 296 -6.31 6.24 14.37
CA TYR A 296 -6.69 6.90 15.60
C TYR A 296 -8.19 7.18 15.59
N SER A 297 -8.79 7.23 16.78
CA SER A 297 -10.21 7.57 16.91
C SER A 297 -10.48 8.41 18.16
N LYS A 298 -11.40 9.36 18.04
CA LYS A 298 -11.87 10.22 19.14
C LYS A 298 -13.37 10.46 19.03
N LEU A 299 -14.03 10.58 20.19
CA LEU A 299 -15.41 11.04 20.29
C LEU A 299 -15.45 12.39 21.00
N GLU A 300 -16.43 13.21 20.63
CA GLU A 300 -16.74 14.48 21.28
C GLU A 300 -18.25 14.63 21.43
N MET A 301 -18.69 15.18 22.57
CA MET A 301 -20.10 15.46 22.80
C MET A 301 -20.56 16.62 21.92
N MET A 302 -21.69 16.44 21.21
CA MET A 302 -22.26 17.51 20.40
C MET A 302 -22.72 18.70 21.25
N PRO A 303 -22.74 19.93 20.68
CA PRO A 303 -23.35 21.07 21.33
C PRO A 303 -24.77 20.76 21.83
N PHE A 304 -25.04 21.17 23.08
CA PHE A 304 -26.31 20.95 23.78
C PHE A 304 -26.66 19.47 24.07
N GLY A 305 -25.69 18.54 24.01
CA GLY A 305 -25.91 17.13 24.37
C GLY A 305 -26.83 16.39 23.41
N LYS A 306 -26.83 16.76 22.12
CA LYS A 306 -27.71 16.19 21.09
C LYS A 306 -27.22 14.86 20.50
N GLY A 307 -26.11 14.34 20.99
CA GLY A 307 -25.44 13.15 20.49
C GLY A 307 -23.93 13.26 20.64
N VAL A 308 -23.20 12.36 20.00
CA VAL A 308 -21.73 12.39 19.92
C VAL A 308 -21.27 12.47 18.47
N GLU A 309 -20.27 13.30 18.23
CA GLU A 309 -19.47 13.26 17.01
C GLU A 309 -18.27 12.36 17.22
N GLY A 310 -17.88 11.66 16.17
CA GLY A 310 -16.69 10.84 16.16
C GLY A 310 -15.82 11.16 14.96
N GLU A 311 -14.52 11.07 15.18
CA GLU A 311 -13.52 11.19 14.15
C GLU A 311 -12.60 9.98 14.20
N ALA A 312 -12.47 9.30 13.08
CA ALA A 312 -11.42 8.32 12.83
C ALA A 312 -10.45 8.93 11.82
N GLN A 313 -9.15 8.79 12.04
CA GLN A 313 -8.15 9.32 11.14
C GLN A 313 -6.98 8.35 10.94
N SER A 314 -6.28 8.52 9.83
CA SER A 314 -4.98 7.91 9.59
C SER A 314 -4.03 8.94 8.96
N ASN A 315 -2.75 8.89 9.31
CA ASN A 315 -1.74 9.80 8.78
C ASN A 315 -0.60 9.08 8.04
N PRO A 316 -0.88 8.40 6.90
CA PRO A 316 0.10 7.56 6.23
C PRO A 316 1.00 8.31 5.25
N LEU A 317 2.19 7.76 5.05
CA LEU A 317 3.02 7.92 3.86
C LEU A 317 3.27 6.53 3.27
N HIS A 318 2.76 6.30 2.06
CA HIS A 318 3.09 5.09 1.28
C HIS A 318 4.10 5.45 0.20
N ILE A 319 5.23 4.74 0.15
CA ILE A 319 6.34 5.10 -0.73
C ILE A 319 7.10 3.89 -1.24
N CYS A 320 7.60 4.00 -2.47
CA CYS A 320 8.62 3.13 -3.04
C CYS A 320 9.97 3.84 -3.00
N THR A 321 10.95 3.32 -2.25
CA THR A 321 12.27 3.94 -2.06
C THR A 321 13.15 3.81 -3.31
N ARG A 322 12.94 2.75 -4.12
CA ARG A 322 13.59 2.53 -5.42
C ARG A 322 12.55 2.43 -6.54
N PRO A 323 11.91 3.54 -6.95
CA PRO A 323 10.77 3.52 -7.89
C PRO A 323 11.15 3.07 -9.32
N ARG A 324 12.45 3.00 -9.63
CA ARG A 324 12.97 2.45 -10.90
C ARG A 324 12.90 0.93 -10.97
N ALA A 325 12.83 0.23 -9.83
CA ALA A 325 12.71 -1.23 -9.77
C ALA A 325 11.31 -1.72 -10.15
N VAL A 326 10.31 -0.83 -10.13
CA VAL A 326 8.98 -1.12 -10.68
C VAL A 326 8.99 -0.85 -12.18
N ILE A 327 8.83 -1.91 -12.97
CA ILE A 327 8.82 -1.81 -14.43
C ILE A 327 7.38 -1.73 -14.94
N ARG A 328 7.10 -0.73 -15.78
CA ARG A 328 5.82 -0.60 -16.47
C ARG A 328 5.85 -1.44 -17.73
N LEU A 329 5.08 -2.52 -17.73
CA LEU A 329 4.91 -3.40 -18.88
C LEU A 329 3.75 -2.93 -19.73
N LYS A 330 3.95 -2.88 -21.04
CA LYS A 330 2.95 -2.46 -22.04
C LYS A 330 2.66 -3.59 -23.01
N LEU A 331 1.54 -3.50 -23.72
CA LEU A 331 1.18 -4.41 -24.81
C LEU A 331 2.26 -4.48 -25.91
#